data_AF-A0A2K3JKG5-F1
#
_entry.id   AF-A0A2K3JKG5-F1
#
_cell.length_a   1.000
_cell.length_b   1.000
_cell.length_c   1.000
_cell.angle_alpha   90.00
_cell.angle_beta   90.00
_cell.angle_gamma   90.00
#
_symmetry.space_group_name_H-M   'P 1'
#
loop_
_entity.id
_entity.type
_entity.pdbx_description
1 polymer ?
#
loop_
_entity_poly.entity_id
_entity_poly.type
_entity_poly.pdbx_seq_one_letter_code
_entity_poly.pdbx_strand_id
1 'polypeptide(L)'
;MNQFFNIIFSERAKLPFLMHTVDIEVRPFVAAFMKKLWKSTTAVELLGKFLTEIRSIVETRLNKPIRMVVFTVPVSFSRLQVNRIYDACAMADLKVIRLMLQPIAVALWYVIQQYASSDKVMDNESKKIALVFNMDAGYCDVSVIEAEREKLRIKAMTGSTIGVEDLLGNMMCHLLPDSEEIFKRPVHWNSDILPMAFLRSGIHNLITNLSTETSDEVDLESIDGLKIQRVVTRNEFEDVNKKLFEKCENLIYQCLQDAKIEAENITDIIIVGGCCNIPRVKNLVTEICNGKEIYEGIDPLDAVLYGAALAGAHKMDSVTSQVTLHAIGIQCDGVNFVPVIPKNTSLPTVGDMVFSTIDDNQTTASIVVCEGVEEGQKAEENNVLGN
;
A
#
# COMPACT_ATOMS: atom_id res chain seq x y z
N MET A 1 21.40 -31.16 -15.01
CA MET A 1 20.41 -30.10 -15.32
C MET A 1 19.41 -29.91 -14.18
N ASN A 2 18.66 -30.94 -13.75
CA ASN A 2 17.67 -30.82 -12.64
C ASN A 2 18.24 -30.33 -11.30
N GLN A 3 19.46 -30.74 -10.93
CA GLN A 3 20.12 -30.24 -9.71
C GLN A 3 20.54 -28.77 -9.78
N PHE A 4 20.86 -28.25 -10.98
CA PHE A 4 21.29 -26.87 -11.17
C PHE A 4 20.12 -25.89 -11.01
N PHE A 5 18.90 -26.31 -11.39
CA PHE A 5 17.70 -25.48 -11.27
C PHE A 5 17.16 -25.40 -9.83
N ASN A 6 17.32 -26.46 -9.03
CA ASN A 6 16.93 -26.43 -7.60
C ASN A 6 17.80 -25.48 -6.77
N ILE A 7 18.98 -25.08 -7.26
CA ILE A 7 19.91 -24.16 -6.59
C ILE A 7 19.60 -22.69 -6.95
N ILE A 8 18.90 -22.43 -8.07
CA ILE A 8 18.71 -21.07 -8.60
C ILE A 8 17.48 -20.36 -8.00
N PHE A 9 16.49 -21.06 -7.42
CA PHE A 9 15.25 -20.42 -6.95
C PHE A 9 15.00 -20.75 -5.48
N SER A 10 15.46 -19.89 -4.57
CA SER A 10 15.46 -20.17 -3.12
C SER A 10 14.54 -19.28 -2.27
N GLU A 11 13.79 -18.33 -2.83
CA GLU A 11 13.06 -17.39 -1.98
C GLU A 11 11.56 -17.29 -2.25
N ARG A 12 10.80 -17.62 -1.20
CA ARG A 12 9.34 -17.57 -1.00
C ARG A 12 8.53 -18.71 -1.63
N ALA A 13 8.56 -19.88 -0.98
CA ALA A 13 7.66 -21.02 -1.22
C ALA A 13 6.15 -20.73 -1.00
N LYS A 14 5.77 -19.48 -0.77
CA LYS A 14 4.39 -19.02 -0.56
C LYS A 14 3.75 -18.42 -1.83
N LEU A 15 4.51 -18.26 -2.91
CA LEU A 15 4.06 -17.65 -4.16
C LEU A 15 3.82 -18.72 -5.24
N PRO A 16 2.81 -18.57 -6.10
CA PRO A 16 2.52 -19.51 -7.19
C PRO A 16 3.42 -19.24 -8.42
N PHE A 17 4.66 -18.81 -8.19
CA PHE A 17 5.68 -18.53 -9.19
C PHE A 17 7.05 -18.54 -8.53
N LEU A 18 8.10 -18.72 -9.33
CA LEU A 18 9.47 -18.70 -8.80
C LEU A 18 9.97 -17.26 -8.71
N MET A 19 10.55 -16.94 -7.56
CA MET A 19 11.29 -15.71 -7.34
C MET A 19 12.74 -16.05 -7.03
N HIS A 20 13.66 -15.30 -7.64
CA HIS A 20 15.09 -15.42 -7.39
C HIS A 20 15.67 -14.06 -7.08
N THR A 21 16.27 -13.93 -5.91
CA THR A 21 17.25 -12.90 -5.59
C THR A 21 18.62 -13.47 -5.97
N VAL A 22 19.22 -12.94 -7.04
CA VAL A 22 20.62 -13.28 -7.33
C VAL A 22 21.46 -12.70 -6.17
N ASP A 23 22.59 -13.32 -5.80
CA ASP A 23 23.60 -12.79 -4.84
C ASP A 23 24.11 -11.35 -5.14
N ILE A 24 23.62 -10.76 -6.23
CA ILE A 24 23.63 -9.33 -6.46
C ILE A 24 22.39 -8.79 -5.73
N GLU A 25 22.56 -8.35 -4.47
CA GLU A 25 21.59 -7.81 -3.49
C GLU A 25 20.59 -6.73 -4.00
N VAL A 26 20.52 -6.48 -5.30
CA VAL A 26 19.95 -5.28 -5.88
C VAL A 26 18.62 -5.54 -6.60
N ARG A 27 18.31 -6.75 -7.09
CA ARG A 27 17.06 -6.99 -7.88
C ARG A 27 16.49 -8.42 -7.79
N PRO A 28 15.27 -8.62 -7.26
CA PRO A 28 14.56 -9.89 -7.43
C PRO A 28 14.11 -10.05 -8.88
N PHE A 29 14.33 -11.24 -9.44
CA PHE A 29 13.81 -11.70 -10.71
C PHE A 29 12.61 -12.60 -10.48
N VAL A 30 11.55 -12.38 -11.23
CA VAL A 30 10.43 -13.31 -11.37
C VAL A 30 10.74 -14.24 -12.53
N ALA A 31 10.64 -15.54 -12.33
CA ALA A 31 10.88 -16.53 -13.36
C ALA A 31 9.63 -17.36 -13.64
N ALA A 32 9.36 -17.56 -14.94
CA ALA A 32 8.27 -18.40 -15.42
C ALA A 32 8.78 -19.36 -16.48
N PHE A 33 8.25 -20.59 -16.45
CA PHE A 33 8.51 -21.59 -17.47
C PHE A 33 7.52 -21.42 -18.62
N MET A 34 8.00 -20.93 -19.77
CA MET A 34 7.17 -20.61 -20.93
C MET A 34 7.71 -21.28 -22.19
N LYS A 35 6.85 -22.01 -22.92
CA LYS A 35 7.21 -22.65 -24.20
C LYS A 35 8.49 -23.50 -24.11
N LYS A 36 8.63 -24.29 -23.04
CA LYS A 36 9.80 -25.15 -22.74
C LYS A 36 11.11 -24.39 -22.45
N LEU A 37 11.04 -23.09 -22.17
CA LEU A 37 12.19 -22.25 -21.83
C LEU A 37 11.91 -21.47 -20.55
N TRP A 38 12.93 -21.35 -19.70
CA TRP A 38 12.90 -20.44 -18.56
C TRP A 38 13.06 -19.01 -19.05
N LYS A 39 12.16 -18.13 -18.61
CA LYS A 39 12.27 -16.70 -18.80
C LYS A 39 12.25 -16.02 -17.44
N SER A 40 13.30 -15.26 -17.14
CA SER A 40 13.33 -14.34 -16.02
C SER A 40 12.98 -12.93 -16.48
N THR A 41 12.40 -12.15 -15.60
CA THR A 41 12.09 -10.74 -15.82
C THR A 41 12.16 -10.00 -14.49
N THR A 42 12.48 -8.72 -14.52
CA THR A 42 12.40 -7.89 -13.30
C THR A 42 10.95 -7.49 -13.01
N ALA A 43 10.65 -7.08 -11.78
CA ALA A 43 9.33 -6.53 -11.44
C ALA A 43 8.95 -5.31 -12.31
N VAL A 44 9.92 -4.48 -12.68
CA VAL A 44 9.74 -3.31 -13.56
C VAL A 44 9.28 -3.74 -14.96
N GLU A 45 9.97 -4.72 -15.54
CA GLU A 45 9.64 -5.23 -16.87
C GLU A 45 8.28 -5.94 -16.88
N LEU A 46 7.95 -6.67 -15.80
CA LEU A 46 6.65 -7.31 -15.66
C LEU A 46 5.53 -6.27 -15.61
N LEU A 47 5.69 -5.23 -14.79
CA LEU A 47 4.75 -4.11 -14.71
C LEU A 47 4.65 -3.37 -16.05
N GLY A 48 5.77 -3.10 -16.73
CA GLY A 48 5.76 -2.44 -18.04
C GLY A 48 5.03 -3.23 -19.12
N LYS A 49 5.18 -4.56 -19.15
CA LYS A 49 4.42 -5.45 -20.05
C LYS A 49 2.92 -5.41 -19.72
N PHE A 50 2.58 -5.47 -18.44
CA PHE A 50 1.19 -5.37 -17.98
C PHE A 50 0.56 -4.04 -18.41
N LEU A 51 1.25 -2.91 -18.19
CA LEU A 51 0.79 -1.58 -18.59
C LEU A 51 0.65 -1.45 -20.11
N THR A 52 1.53 -2.09 -20.89
CA THR A 52 1.43 -2.12 -22.36
C THR A 52 0.15 -2.82 -22.81
N GLU A 53 -0.19 -3.95 -22.17
CA GLU A 53 -1.42 -4.70 -22.47
C GLU A 53 -2.66 -3.89 -22.08
N ILE A 54 -2.69 -3.31 -20.88
CA ILE A 54 -3.79 -2.45 -20.43
C ILE A 54 -3.98 -1.26 -21.37
N ARG A 55 -2.89 -0.59 -21.78
CA ARG A 55 -2.94 0.48 -22.77
C ARG A 55 -3.58 -0.01 -24.08
N SER A 56 -3.14 -1.13 -24.62
CA SER A 56 -3.67 -1.71 -25.86
C SER A 56 -5.18 -1.98 -25.79
N ILE A 57 -5.64 -2.57 -24.68
CA ILE A 57 -7.06 -2.84 -24.42
C ILE A 57 -7.87 -1.53 -24.39
N VAL A 58 -7.36 -0.52 -23.68
CA VAL A 58 -8.04 0.78 -23.56
C VAL A 58 -8.04 1.54 -24.89
N GLU A 59 -6.93 1.56 -25.62
CA GLU A 59 -6.82 2.18 -26.94
C GLU A 59 -7.78 1.54 -27.94
N THR A 60 -7.90 0.21 -27.93
CA THR A 60 -8.85 -0.53 -28.77
C THR A 60 -10.29 -0.15 -28.42
N ARG A 61 -10.63 -0.08 -27.13
CA ARG A 61 -11.98 0.27 -26.67
C ARG A 61 -12.36 1.72 -27.00
N LEU A 62 -11.42 2.66 -26.87
CA LEU A 62 -11.67 4.09 -27.08
C LEU A 62 -11.40 4.55 -28.51
N ASN A 63 -10.81 3.69 -29.34
CA ASN A 63 -10.34 3.98 -30.69
C ASN A 63 -9.46 5.25 -30.76
N LYS A 64 -8.59 5.43 -29.76
CA LYS A 64 -7.71 6.60 -29.62
C LYS A 64 -6.40 6.21 -28.93
N PRO A 65 -5.26 6.82 -29.31
CA PRO A 65 -4.00 6.56 -28.63
C PRO A 65 -3.99 7.15 -27.22
N ILE A 66 -3.44 6.41 -26.26
CA ILE A 66 -3.26 6.83 -24.87
C ILE A 66 -1.76 6.99 -24.60
N ARG A 67 -1.36 8.19 -24.16
CA ARG A 67 0.04 8.54 -23.94
C ARG A 67 0.32 9.16 -22.58
N MET A 68 -0.72 9.63 -21.89
CA MET A 68 -0.61 10.34 -20.62
C MET A 68 -1.47 9.65 -19.59
N VAL A 69 -0.93 9.45 -18.38
CA VAL A 69 -1.61 8.75 -17.29
C VAL A 69 -1.41 9.46 -15.96
N VAL A 70 -2.43 9.40 -15.12
CA VAL A 70 -2.29 9.57 -13.68
C VAL A 70 -2.05 8.18 -13.09
N PHE A 71 -1.04 8.05 -12.25
CA PHE A 71 -0.70 6.78 -11.61
C PHE A 71 -0.88 6.89 -10.10
N THR A 72 -1.63 5.97 -9.49
CA THR A 72 -1.84 5.97 -8.05
C THR A 72 -0.83 5.10 -7.32
N VAL A 73 -0.36 5.54 -6.15
CA VAL A 73 0.57 4.79 -5.30
C VAL A 73 0.11 4.81 -3.84
N PRO A 74 0.45 3.79 -3.05
CA PRO A 74 0.17 3.82 -1.61
C PRO A 74 1.13 4.76 -0.88
N VAL A 75 0.81 5.08 0.37
CA VAL A 75 1.60 6.00 1.22
C VAL A 75 2.98 5.43 1.55
N SER A 76 3.06 4.11 1.75
CA SER A 76 4.30 3.44 2.19
C SER A 76 5.32 3.21 1.07
N PHE A 77 5.10 3.73 -0.16
CA PHE A 77 6.05 3.54 -1.25
C PHE A 77 7.30 4.41 -1.05
N SER A 78 8.46 3.74 -1.07
CA SER A 78 9.75 4.43 -1.10
C SER A 78 9.97 5.17 -2.42
N ARG A 79 10.86 6.16 -2.40
CA ARG A 79 11.32 6.86 -3.62
C ARG A 79 11.89 5.89 -4.67
N LEU A 80 12.56 4.82 -4.23
CA LEU A 80 13.05 3.78 -5.12
C LEU A 80 11.89 3.09 -5.84
N GLN A 81 10.86 2.65 -5.13
CA GLN A 81 9.68 2.00 -5.73
C GLN A 81 8.92 2.96 -6.66
N VAL A 82 8.80 4.23 -6.30
CA VAL A 82 8.21 5.27 -7.17
C VAL A 82 9.00 5.41 -8.48
N ASN A 83 10.33 5.50 -8.42
CA ASN A 83 11.16 5.56 -9.63
C ASN A 83 10.96 4.31 -10.52
N ARG A 84 10.79 3.13 -9.90
CA ARG A 84 10.52 1.88 -10.62
C ARG A 84 9.17 1.88 -11.35
N ILE A 85 8.17 2.60 -10.83
CA ILE A 85 6.91 2.83 -11.55
C ILE A 85 7.14 3.70 -12.77
N TYR A 86 7.92 4.79 -12.66
CA TYR A 86 8.25 5.64 -13.80
C TYR A 86 8.99 4.85 -14.89
N ASP A 87 9.96 4.02 -14.51
CA ASP A 87 10.68 3.12 -15.43
C ASP A 87 9.68 2.20 -16.17
N ALA A 88 8.76 1.57 -15.45
CA ALA A 88 7.75 0.67 -16.03
C ALA A 88 6.77 1.41 -16.95
N CYS A 89 6.35 2.63 -16.60
CA CYS A 89 5.49 3.46 -17.44
C CYS A 89 6.20 3.88 -18.73
N ALA A 90 7.48 4.25 -18.65
CA ALA A 90 8.30 4.59 -19.81
C ALA A 90 8.42 3.40 -20.77
N MET A 91 8.61 2.18 -20.25
CA MET A 91 8.60 0.96 -21.06
C MET A 91 7.29 0.73 -21.82
N ALA A 92 6.17 1.23 -21.30
CA ALA A 92 4.84 1.12 -21.90
C ALA A 92 4.47 2.35 -22.76
N ASP A 93 5.42 3.21 -23.11
CA ASP A 93 5.24 4.56 -23.71
C ASP A 93 4.12 5.40 -23.05
N LEU A 94 4.00 5.31 -21.72
CA LEU A 94 3.08 6.11 -20.93
C LEU A 94 3.86 7.19 -20.18
N LYS A 95 3.53 8.46 -20.44
CA LYS A 95 4.01 9.60 -19.67
C LYS A 95 3.14 9.75 -18.43
N VAL A 96 3.73 9.54 -17.25
CA VAL A 96 3.07 9.85 -15.97
C VAL A 96 3.00 11.37 -15.82
N ILE A 97 1.79 11.93 -15.96
CA ILE A 97 1.56 13.37 -15.79
C ILE A 97 1.40 13.75 -14.32
N ARG A 98 0.94 12.81 -13.50
CA ARG A 98 0.77 12.98 -12.06
C ARG A 98 0.89 11.63 -11.38
N LEU A 99 1.70 11.56 -10.34
CA LEU A 99 1.70 10.46 -9.40
C LEU A 99 0.88 10.89 -8.19
N MET A 100 -0.08 10.07 -7.79
CA MET A 100 -1.11 10.45 -6.83
C MET A 100 -1.17 9.42 -5.70
N LEU A 101 -1.11 9.89 -4.45
CA LEU A 101 -1.30 9.00 -3.32
C LEU A 101 -2.77 8.54 -3.27
N GLN A 102 -3.01 7.24 -3.05
CA GLN A 102 -4.37 6.69 -3.05
C GLN A 102 -5.33 7.44 -2.10
N PRO A 103 -4.97 7.77 -0.85
CA PRO A 103 -5.89 8.50 0.03
C PRO A 103 -6.20 9.93 -0.45
N ILE A 104 -5.30 10.56 -1.23
CA ILE A 104 -5.58 11.87 -1.84
C ILE A 104 -6.61 11.73 -2.97
N ALA A 105 -6.57 10.63 -3.73
CA ALA A 105 -7.56 10.36 -4.77
C ALA A 105 -8.95 10.18 -4.15
N VAL A 106 -9.05 9.39 -3.09
CA VAL A 106 -10.30 9.18 -2.33
C VAL A 106 -10.81 10.52 -1.79
N ALA A 107 -9.93 11.30 -1.16
CA ALA A 107 -10.29 12.59 -0.59
C ALA A 107 -10.83 13.57 -1.64
N LEU A 108 -10.22 13.61 -2.83
CA LEU A 108 -10.69 14.44 -3.93
C LEU A 108 -12.07 14.00 -4.42
N TRP A 109 -12.29 12.69 -4.56
CA TRP A 109 -13.60 12.15 -4.94
C TRP A 109 -14.67 12.43 -3.89
N TYR A 110 -14.35 12.23 -2.61
CA TYR A 110 -15.22 12.53 -1.47
C TYR A 110 -15.71 13.97 -1.48
N VAL A 111 -14.80 14.94 -1.68
CA VAL A 111 -15.15 16.36 -1.71
C VAL A 111 -16.15 16.67 -2.84
N ILE A 112 -15.95 16.12 -4.05
CA ILE A 112 -16.90 16.30 -5.16
C ILE A 112 -18.28 15.69 -4.83
N GLN A 113 -18.32 14.50 -4.25
CA GLN A 113 -19.57 13.83 -3.91
C GLN A 113 -20.37 14.61 -2.84
N GLN A 114 -19.67 15.21 -1.88
CA GLN A 114 -20.29 16.12 -0.90
C GLN A 114 -20.93 17.33 -1.59
N TYR A 115 -20.27 17.93 -2.58
CA TYR A 115 -20.84 19.03 -3.37
C TYR A 115 -22.06 18.62 -4.19
N ALA A 116 -21.97 17.51 -4.91
CA ALA A 116 -23.05 17.04 -5.76
C ALA A 116 -24.34 16.72 -4.98
N SER A 117 -24.21 16.33 -3.71
CA SER A 117 -25.34 16.01 -2.83
C SER A 117 -25.96 17.24 -2.17
N SER A 118 -25.36 18.43 -2.34
CA SER A 118 -25.72 19.69 -1.67
C SER A 118 -26.73 20.53 -2.46
N ASP A 119 -27.86 19.96 -2.88
CA ASP A 119 -29.05 20.74 -3.33
C ASP A 119 -29.85 21.33 -2.15
N LYS A 120 -29.46 21.01 -0.91
CA LYS A 120 -29.95 21.64 0.31
C LYS A 120 -28.95 22.69 0.73
N VAL A 121 -29.44 23.92 0.88
CA VAL A 121 -28.74 25.09 1.44
C VAL A 121 -27.74 24.64 2.50
N MET A 122 -26.46 24.60 2.13
CA MET A 122 -25.36 24.36 3.05
C MET A 122 -25.41 25.46 4.11
N ASP A 123 -25.37 25.10 5.39
CA ASP A 123 -24.61 25.93 6.32
C ASP A 123 -23.16 25.91 5.78
N ASN A 124 -22.84 26.92 4.98
CA ASN A 124 -21.61 27.10 4.18
C ASN A 124 -20.31 27.24 5.04
N GLU A 125 -20.35 26.76 6.28
CA GLU A 125 -19.33 26.94 7.31
C GLU A 125 -18.95 25.65 8.07
N SER A 126 -19.64 24.52 7.88
CA SER A 126 -19.29 23.30 8.63
C SER A 126 -18.06 22.60 8.02
N LYS A 127 -16.91 22.80 8.67
CA LYS A 127 -15.69 22.02 8.47
C LYS A 127 -15.96 20.53 8.69
N LYS A 128 -15.66 19.69 7.69
CA LYS A 128 -15.71 18.23 7.80
C LYS A 128 -14.30 17.66 7.98
N ILE A 129 -14.17 16.69 8.87
CA ILE A 129 -12.91 16.00 9.13
C ILE A 129 -13.15 14.51 8.88
N ALA A 130 -12.70 13.98 7.76
CA ALA A 130 -12.92 12.57 7.44
C ALA A 130 -11.66 11.74 7.70
N LEU A 131 -11.85 10.50 8.15
CA LEU A 131 -10.79 9.49 8.20
C LEU A 131 -10.94 8.56 7.01
N VAL A 132 -9.90 8.48 6.17
CA VAL A 132 -9.81 7.55 5.04
C VAL A 132 -8.95 6.36 5.47
N PHE A 133 -9.54 5.17 5.47
CA PHE A 133 -8.85 3.89 5.66
C PHE A 133 -8.88 3.12 4.34
N ASN A 134 -7.71 2.91 3.73
CA ASN A 134 -7.54 2.15 2.50
C ASN A 134 -6.73 0.89 2.78
N MET A 135 -7.30 -0.30 2.60
CA MET A 135 -6.55 -1.55 2.73
C MET A 135 -6.78 -2.44 1.50
N ASP A 136 -5.70 -2.61 0.75
CA ASP A 136 -5.66 -3.37 -0.50
C ASP A 136 -4.89 -4.70 -0.32
N ALA A 137 -4.47 -5.32 -1.42
CA ALA A 137 -3.80 -6.62 -1.40
C ALA A 137 -2.47 -6.62 -0.62
N GLY A 138 -1.71 -5.53 -0.63
CA GLY A 138 -0.37 -5.50 -0.02
C GLY A 138 -0.03 -4.24 0.76
N TYR A 139 -0.97 -3.31 0.89
CA TYR A 139 -0.74 -2.03 1.56
C TYR A 139 -1.99 -1.58 2.30
N CYS A 140 -1.77 -0.87 3.40
CA CYS A 140 -2.78 -0.26 4.22
C CYS A 140 -2.37 1.19 4.49
N ASP A 141 -3.19 2.13 4.03
CA ASP A 141 -2.99 3.57 4.20
C ASP A 141 -4.11 4.17 5.03
N VAL A 142 -3.74 5.05 5.96
CA VAL A 142 -4.69 5.87 6.73
C VAL A 142 -4.38 7.34 6.51
N SER A 143 -5.42 8.14 6.30
CA SER A 143 -5.31 9.58 6.13
C SER A 143 -6.42 10.30 6.88
N VAL A 144 -6.09 11.39 7.55
CA VAL A 144 -7.08 12.33 8.09
C VAL A 144 -7.15 13.52 7.17
N ILE A 145 -8.34 13.81 6.65
CA ILE A 145 -8.58 14.90 5.72
C ILE A 145 -9.52 15.92 6.32
N GLU A 146 -9.24 17.19 6.05
CA GLU A 146 -10.07 18.32 6.40
C GLU A 146 -10.62 18.92 5.11
N ALA A 147 -11.94 18.89 4.98
CA ALA A 147 -12.68 19.51 3.89
C ALA A 147 -13.45 20.71 4.43
N GLU A 148 -13.12 21.89 3.93
CA GLU A 148 -13.78 23.15 4.30
C GLU A 148 -13.96 23.97 3.03
N ARG A 149 -15.22 24.13 2.59
CA ARG A 149 -15.52 24.70 1.27
C ARG A 149 -14.69 23.97 0.20
N GLU A 150 -14.38 24.62 -0.92
CA GLU A 150 -13.66 24.00 -2.04
C GLU A 150 -12.18 23.73 -1.74
N LYS A 151 -11.77 23.72 -0.46
CA LYS A 151 -10.39 23.46 -0.03
C LYS A 151 -10.31 22.11 0.65
N LEU A 152 -9.44 21.27 0.12
CA LEU A 152 -9.05 20.01 0.71
C LEU A 152 -7.67 20.14 1.34
N ARG A 153 -7.57 19.83 2.62
CA ARG A 153 -6.29 19.74 3.34
C ARG A 153 -6.09 18.34 3.87
N ILE A 154 -4.95 17.75 3.53
CA ILE A 154 -4.50 16.53 4.20
C ILE A 154 -3.88 16.95 5.53
N LYS A 155 -4.35 16.37 6.64
CA LYS A 155 -3.84 16.66 8.00
C LYS A 155 -2.69 15.75 8.37
N ALA A 156 -2.83 14.47 8.09
CA ALA A 156 -1.78 13.48 8.25
C ALA A 156 -2.04 12.28 7.34
N MET A 157 -0.97 11.57 7.00
CA MET A 157 -1.03 10.29 6.32
C MET A 157 -0.03 9.32 6.97
N THR A 158 -0.41 8.06 7.03
CA THR A 158 0.48 6.98 7.43
C THR A 158 0.15 5.74 6.62
N GLY A 159 1.12 4.86 6.42
CA GLY A 159 0.91 3.66 5.63
C GLY A 159 1.83 2.53 6.06
N SER A 160 1.44 1.30 5.73
CA SER A 160 2.21 0.09 5.99
C SER A 160 2.04 -0.92 4.86
N THR A 161 3.04 -1.75 4.65
CA THR A 161 3.04 -2.82 3.64
C THR A 161 2.32 -4.07 4.16
N ILE A 162 1.09 -3.90 4.65
CA ILE A 162 0.22 -4.98 5.12
C ILE A 162 -1.07 -5.02 4.30
N GLY A 163 -1.61 -6.19 4.02
CA GLY A 163 -2.83 -6.31 3.19
C GLY A 163 -3.45 -7.70 3.18
N VAL A 164 -4.26 -7.97 2.15
CA VAL A 164 -4.88 -9.30 1.92
C VAL A 164 -3.83 -10.42 1.80
N GLU A 165 -2.65 -10.13 1.27
CA GLU A 165 -1.56 -11.10 1.15
C GLU A 165 -1.08 -11.61 2.51
N ASP A 166 -1.09 -10.77 3.55
CA ASP A 166 -0.80 -11.19 4.92
C ASP A 166 -1.93 -12.04 5.51
N LEU A 167 -3.19 -11.64 5.28
CA LEU A 167 -4.36 -12.42 5.71
C LEU A 167 -4.32 -13.84 5.11
N LEU A 168 -4.06 -13.91 3.80
CA LEU A 168 -3.93 -15.15 3.06
C LEU A 168 -2.75 -15.97 3.60
N GLY A 169 -1.59 -15.35 3.82
CA GLY A 169 -0.42 -16.02 4.38
C GLY A 169 -0.64 -16.60 5.77
N ASN A 170 -1.33 -15.89 6.65
CA ASN A 170 -1.69 -16.36 7.99
C ASN A 170 -2.66 -17.54 7.92
N MET A 171 -3.69 -17.43 7.06
CA MET A 171 -4.66 -18.52 6.86
C MET A 171 -4.03 -19.76 6.24
N MET A 172 -3.08 -19.61 5.31
CA MET A 172 -2.28 -20.73 4.82
C MET A 172 -1.53 -21.42 5.95
N CYS A 173 -0.81 -20.66 6.78
CA CYS A 173 -0.06 -21.22 7.91
C CYS A 173 -0.97 -21.90 8.94
N HIS A 174 -2.18 -21.38 9.14
CA HIS A 174 -3.16 -21.93 10.07
C HIS A 174 -3.85 -23.20 9.56
N LEU A 175 -4.16 -23.27 8.26
CA LEU A 175 -4.88 -24.39 7.66
C LEU A 175 -3.97 -25.58 7.32
N LEU A 176 -2.69 -25.33 7.06
CA LEU A 176 -1.72 -26.36 6.68
C LEU A 176 -0.95 -26.82 7.92
N PRO A 177 -1.16 -28.05 8.41
CA PRO A 177 -0.23 -28.64 9.37
C PRO A 177 1.17 -28.68 8.73
N ASP A 178 2.20 -28.41 9.54
CA ASP A 178 3.61 -28.37 9.10
C ASP A 178 3.93 -27.32 8.01
N SER A 179 3.14 -26.26 7.91
CA SER A 179 3.35 -25.16 6.96
C SER A 179 4.78 -24.57 6.99
N GLU A 180 5.42 -24.58 8.15
CA GLU A 180 6.82 -24.16 8.27
C GLU A 180 7.79 -25.04 7.47
N GLU A 181 7.61 -26.37 7.49
CA GLU A 181 8.46 -27.29 6.75
C GLU A 181 8.19 -27.19 5.25
N ILE A 182 6.90 -27.13 4.88
CA ILE A 182 6.43 -26.97 3.50
C ILE A 182 6.99 -25.67 2.90
N PHE A 183 7.04 -24.57 3.65
CA PHE A 183 7.51 -23.29 3.13
C PHE A 183 9.03 -23.07 3.26
N LYS A 184 9.75 -23.94 3.99
CA LYS A 184 11.22 -23.93 4.05
C LYS A 184 11.86 -24.84 2.99
N ARG A 185 11.12 -25.82 2.43
CA ARG A 185 11.64 -26.72 1.40
C ARG A 185 11.86 -25.99 0.06
N PRO A 186 12.86 -26.39 -0.75
CA PRO A 186 13.03 -25.86 -2.10
C PRO A 186 11.79 -26.07 -2.96
N VAL A 187 11.40 -25.03 -3.71
CA VAL A 187 10.22 -25.09 -4.58
C VAL A 187 10.53 -25.89 -5.84
N HIS A 188 9.75 -26.94 -6.08
CA HIS A 188 9.81 -27.72 -7.29
C HIS A 188 8.82 -27.17 -8.32
N TRP A 189 9.34 -26.52 -9.36
CA TRP A 189 8.54 -25.80 -10.34
C TRP A 189 7.41 -26.59 -11.01
N ASN A 190 7.59 -27.90 -11.22
CA ASN A 190 6.61 -28.72 -11.93
C ASN A 190 5.52 -29.28 -10.99
N SER A 191 5.85 -29.54 -9.74
CA SER A 191 4.92 -30.14 -8.77
C SER A 191 4.26 -29.10 -7.88
N ASP A 192 4.91 -27.98 -7.60
CA ASP A 192 4.49 -27.10 -6.49
C ASP A 192 3.73 -25.86 -6.95
N ILE A 193 4.02 -25.33 -8.15
CA ILE A 193 3.47 -24.06 -8.64
C ILE A 193 1.94 -24.12 -8.79
N LEU A 194 1.42 -25.17 -9.43
CA LEU A 194 -0.02 -25.30 -9.68
C LEU A 194 -0.81 -25.58 -8.38
N PRO A 195 -0.42 -26.55 -7.53
CA PRO A 195 -1.07 -26.73 -6.23
C PRO A 195 -1.05 -25.47 -5.36
N MET A 196 0.07 -24.74 -5.33
CA MET A 196 0.17 -23.46 -4.63
C MET A 196 -0.85 -22.44 -5.17
N ALA A 197 -1.03 -22.35 -6.49
CA ALA A 197 -2.03 -21.46 -7.08
C ALA A 197 -3.46 -21.82 -6.65
N PHE A 198 -3.81 -23.11 -6.66
CA PHE A 198 -5.13 -23.58 -6.22
C PHE A 198 -5.37 -23.34 -4.74
N LEU A 199 -4.40 -23.67 -3.90
CA LEU A 199 -4.42 -23.44 -2.46
C LEU A 199 -4.67 -21.96 -2.13
N ARG A 200 -3.90 -21.06 -2.75
CA ARG A 200 -4.06 -19.61 -2.55
C ARG A 200 -5.42 -19.10 -3.03
N SER A 201 -5.88 -19.57 -4.18
CA SER A 201 -7.20 -19.22 -4.73
C SER A 201 -8.33 -19.67 -3.79
N GLY A 202 -8.27 -20.90 -3.28
CA GLY A 202 -9.25 -21.43 -2.35
C GLY A 202 -9.28 -20.69 -1.02
N ILE A 203 -8.12 -20.30 -0.48
CA ILE A 203 -8.05 -19.47 0.74
C ILE A 203 -8.54 -18.05 0.50
N HIS A 204 -8.24 -17.46 -0.66
CA HIS A 204 -8.80 -16.15 -1.03
C HIS A 204 -10.33 -16.18 -1.09
N ASN A 205 -10.91 -17.24 -1.69
CA ASN A 205 -12.35 -17.44 -1.71
C ASN A 205 -12.93 -17.62 -0.31
N LEU A 206 -12.27 -18.39 0.56
CA LEU A 206 -12.65 -18.52 1.97
C LEU A 206 -12.72 -17.16 2.67
N ILE A 207 -11.68 -16.31 2.54
CA ILE A 207 -11.66 -14.97 3.15
C ILE A 207 -12.82 -14.11 2.60
N THR A 208 -13.09 -14.23 1.30
CA THR A 208 -14.20 -13.52 0.65
C THR A 208 -15.55 -13.98 1.21
N ASN A 209 -15.77 -15.29 1.34
CA ASN A 209 -17.01 -15.87 1.87
C ASN A 209 -17.21 -15.51 3.35
N LEU A 210 -16.16 -15.54 4.18
CA LEU A 210 -16.22 -15.15 5.59
C LEU A 210 -16.51 -13.65 5.79
N SER A 211 -16.36 -12.83 4.74
CA SER A 211 -16.75 -11.43 4.78
C SER A 211 -18.28 -11.24 4.77
N THR A 212 -19.04 -12.24 4.33
CA THR A 212 -20.53 -12.23 4.34
C THR A 212 -21.10 -13.28 5.30
N GLU A 213 -20.54 -14.49 5.29
CA GLU A 213 -20.99 -15.64 6.07
C GLU A 213 -20.25 -15.76 7.41
N THR A 214 -20.89 -16.38 8.41
CA THR A 214 -20.26 -16.62 9.73
C THR A 214 -19.31 -17.81 9.72
N SER A 215 -19.41 -18.68 8.71
CA SER A 215 -18.57 -19.85 8.51
C SER A 215 -18.63 -20.30 7.07
N ASP A 216 -17.61 -21.02 6.61
CA ASP A 216 -17.55 -21.61 5.28
C ASP A 216 -16.88 -23.00 5.34
N GLU A 217 -17.26 -23.90 4.44
CA GLU A 217 -16.63 -25.21 4.31
C GLU A 217 -15.44 -25.10 3.35
N VAL A 218 -14.28 -25.50 3.85
CA VAL A 218 -13.02 -25.50 3.12
C VAL A 218 -12.74 -26.92 2.67
N ASP A 219 -12.61 -27.12 1.35
CA ASP A 219 -12.07 -28.34 0.74
C ASP A 219 -10.87 -27.94 -0.13
N LEU A 220 -9.67 -28.13 0.42
CA LEU A 220 -8.40 -27.75 -0.19
C LEU A 220 -7.45 -28.95 -0.23
N GLU A 221 -6.51 -28.89 -1.16
CA GLU A 221 -5.38 -29.82 -1.22
C GLU A 221 -4.08 -29.02 -1.04
N SER A 222 -3.25 -29.46 -0.10
CA SER A 222 -1.92 -28.89 0.12
C SER A 222 -0.98 -29.20 -1.05
N ILE A 223 0.20 -28.58 -1.06
CA ILE A 223 1.25 -28.83 -2.06
C ILE A 223 1.69 -30.31 -2.06
N ASP A 224 1.65 -30.97 -0.91
CA ASP A 224 2.11 -32.35 -0.73
C ASP A 224 0.96 -33.38 -0.82
N GLY A 225 -0.23 -32.96 -1.27
CA GLY A 225 -1.39 -33.84 -1.48
C GLY A 225 -2.23 -34.12 -0.22
N LEU A 226 -1.89 -33.53 0.93
CA LEU A 226 -2.76 -33.56 2.10
C LEU A 226 -4.07 -32.83 1.80
N LYS A 227 -5.20 -33.52 1.98
CA LYS A 227 -6.54 -32.92 1.88
C LYS A 227 -6.93 -32.25 3.20
N ILE A 228 -7.41 -31.02 3.10
CA ILE A 228 -7.93 -30.22 4.19
C ILE A 228 -9.42 -30.06 3.93
N GLN A 229 -10.24 -30.80 4.67
CA GLN A 229 -11.68 -30.65 4.65
C GLN A 229 -12.20 -30.30 6.04
N ARG A 230 -12.59 -29.05 6.24
CA ARG A 230 -13.18 -28.59 7.52
C ARG A 230 -13.98 -27.31 7.36
N VAL A 231 -14.85 -27.05 8.34
CA VAL A 231 -15.49 -25.75 8.49
C VAL A 231 -14.54 -24.78 9.16
N VAL A 232 -14.45 -23.56 8.63
CA VAL A 232 -13.74 -22.43 9.23
C VAL A 232 -14.76 -21.36 9.60
N THR A 233 -14.65 -20.80 10.80
CA THR A 233 -15.56 -19.74 11.25
C THR A 233 -14.95 -18.36 11.07
N ARG A 234 -15.78 -17.32 10.99
CA ARG A 234 -15.33 -15.92 10.97
C ARG A 234 -14.51 -15.58 12.21
N ASN A 235 -14.96 -16.02 13.40
CA ASN A 235 -14.23 -15.80 14.66
C ASN A 235 -12.83 -16.40 14.60
N GLU A 236 -12.70 -17.61 14.07
CA GLU A 236 -11.40 -18.25 13.89
C GLU A 236 -10.49 -17.47 12.92
N PHE A 237 -11.03 -17.00 11.79
CA PHE A 237 -10.31 -16.13 10.86
C PHE A 237 -9.86 -14.82 11.55
N GLU A 238 -10.73 -14.23 12.37
CA GLU A 238 -10.43 -13.01 13.12
C GLU A 238 -9.31 -13.24 14.16
N ASP A 239 -9.36 -14.36 14.89
CA ASP A 239 -8.35 -14.75 15.88
C ASP A 239 -6.98 -15.00 15.24
N VAL A 240 -6.94 -15.72 14.11
CA VAL A 240 -5.72 -16.01 13.36
C VAL A 240 -5.04 -14.71 12.88
N ASN A 241 -5.84 -13.71 12.54
CA ASN A 241 -5.38 -12.44 11.99
C ASN A 241 -5.34 -11.30 13.01
N LYS A 242 -5.53 -11.61 14.31
CA LYS A 242 -5.58 -10.61 15.39
C LYS A 242 -4.42 -9.62 15.36
N LYS A 243 -3.19 -10.11 15.23
CA LYS A 243 -1.97 -9.27 15.17
C LYS A 243 -1.96 -8.32 13.96
N LEU A 244 -2.57 -8.73 12.84
CA LEU A 244 -2.66 -7.87 11.66
C LEU A 244 -3.69 -6.76 11.89
N PHE A 245 -4.83 -7.09 12.50
CA PHE A 245 -5.84 -6.09 12.86
C PHE A 245 -5.32 -5.10 13.90
N GLU A 246 -4.57 -5.54 14.91
CA GLU A 246 -3.87 -4.67 15.87
C GLU A 246 -2.92 -3.69 15.16
N LYS A 247 -2.22 -4.11 14.09
CA LYS A 247 -1.40 -3.20 13.27
C LYS A 247 -2.26 -2.16 12.55
N CYS A 248 -3.42 -2.55 12.00
CA CYS A 248 -4.35 -1.60 11.39
C CYS A 248 -4.86 -0.57 12.41
N GLU A 249 -5.21 -1.01 13.62
CA GLU A 249 -5.62 -0.13 14.73
C GLU A 249 -4.51 0.88 15.08
N ASN A 250 -3.26 0.41 15.21
CA ASN A 250 -2.11 1.27 15.48
C ASN A 250 -1.88 2.32 14.37
N LEU A 251 -2.09 1.97 13.10
CA LEU A 251 -2.00 2.95 12.00
C LEU A 251 -3.07 4.05 12.13
N ILE A 252 -4.28 3.70 12.56
CA ILE A 252 -5.35 4.67 12.78
C ILE A 252 -5.00 5.61 13.93
N TYR A 253 -4.58 5.06 15.08
CA TYR A 253 -4.16 5.87 16.24
C TYR A 253 -2.99 6.79 15.89
N GLN A 254 -1.96 6.27 15.19
CA GLN A 254 -0.83 7.09 14.75
C GLN A 254 -1.29 8.24 13.84
N CYS A 255 -2.18 7.96 12.88
CA CYS A 255 -2.65 8.99 11.95
C CYS A 255 -3.45 10.08 12.67
N LEU A 256 -4.31 9.72 13.63
CA LEU A 256 -5.06 10.65 14.46
C LEU A 256 -4.13 11.52 15.32
N GLN A 257 -3.12 10.91 15.93
CA GLN A 257 -2.09 11.61 16.71
C GLN A 257 -1.29 12.59 15.84
N ASP A 258 -0.80 12.14 14.68
CA ASP A 258 -0.06 12.96 13.71
C ASP A 258 -0.93 14.15 13.24
N ALA A 259 -2.22 13.91 13.01
CA ALA A 259 -3.18 14.94 12.61
C ALA A 259 -3.53 15.92 13.74
N LYS A 260 -3.24 15.55 15.00
CA LYS A 260 -3.69 16.24 16.23
C LYS A 260 -5.22 16.35 16.27
N ILE A 261 -5.90 15.28 15.90
CA ILE A 261 -7.35 15.18 15.87
C ILE A 261 -7.78 14.03 16.79
N GLU A 262 -8.62 14.34 17.76
CA GLU A 262 -9.28 13.31 18.58
C GLU A 262 -10.35 12.58 17.75
N ALA A 263 -10.54 11.29 18.00
CA ALA A 263 -11.49 10.45 17.28
C ALA A 263 -12.93 11.00 17.29
N GLU A 264 -13.33 11.67 18.37
CA GLU A 264 -14.62 12.34 18.52
C GLU A 264 -14.87 13.42 17.46
N ASN A 265 -13.81 14.04 16.93
CA ASN A 265 -13.89 15.12 15.95
C ASN A 265 -13.96 14.63 14.50
N ILE A 266 -13.84 13.32 14.23
CA ILE A 266 -13.97 12.75 12.88
C ILE A 266 -15.43 12.80 12.43
N THR A 267 -15.80 13.57 11.42
CA THR A 267 -17.18 13.66 10.93
C THR A 267 -17.61 12.45 10.11
N ASP A 268 -16.71 11.90 9.30
CA ASP A 268 -17.03 10.81 8.37
C ASP A 268 -15.92 9.76 8.37
N ILE A 269 -16.30 8.49 8.28
CA ILE A 269 -15.38 7.37 8.08
C ILE A 269 -15.50 6.89 6.65
N ILE A 270 -14.38 6.80 5.95
CA ILE A 270 -14.33 6.35 4.56
C ILE A 270 -13.44 5.11 4.51
N ILE A 271 -14.02 3.95 4.19
CA ILE A 271 -13.28 2.70 4.03
C ILE A 271 -13.26 2.35 2.55
N VAL A 272 -12.07 2.18 1.98
CA VAL A 272 -11.87 1.83 0.56
C VAL A 272 -10.90 0.66 0.44
N GLY A 273 -10.79 0.11 -0.78
CA GLY A 273 -9.88 -0.98 -1.10
C GLY A 273 -10.48 -2.37 -0.90
N GLY A 274 -9.74 -3.40 -1.32
CA GLY A 274 -10.26 -4.78 -1.39
C GLY A 274 -10.72 -5.37 -0.04
N CYS A 275 -10.17 -4.89 1.07
CA CYS A 275 -10.55 -5.33 2.42
C CYS A 275 -11.81 -4.65 2.96
N CYS A 276 -12.42 -3.71 2.23
CA CYS A 276 -13.54 -2.91 2.73
C CYS A 276 -14.75 -3.75 3.16
N ASN A 277 -14.87 -4.99 2.68
CA ASN A 277 -15.99 -5.88 3.00
C ASN A 277 -15.77 -6.73 4.24
N ILE A 278 -14.56 -6.81 4.79
CA ILE A 278 -14.26 -7.63 5.97
C ILE A 278 -14.93 -6.99 7.20
N PRO A 279 -15.85 -7.70 7.91
CA PRO A 279 -16.57 -7.14 9.05
C PRO A 279 -15.66 -6.63 10.16
N ARG A 280 -14.58 -7.37 10.50
CA ARG A 280 -13.61 -6.93 11.52
C ARG A 280 -12.93 -5.62 11.15
N VAL A 281 -12.63 -5.38 9.87
CA VAL A 281 -12.04 -4.13 9.39
C VAL A 281 -13.04 -2.98 9.53
N LYS A 282 -14.31 -3.18 9.19
CA LYS A 282 -15.34 -2.16 9.43
C LYS A 282 -15.46 -1.84 10.91
N ASN A 283 -15.58 -2.87 11.75
CA ASN A 283 -15.79 -2.74 13.18
C ASN A 283 -14.61 -2.04 13.88
N LEU A 284 -13.36 -2.39 13.58
CA LEU A 284 -12.22 -1.74 14.23
C LEU A 284 -12.15 -0.24 13.91
N VAL A 285 -12.46 0.16 12.66
CA VAL A 285 -12.40 1.57 12.27
C VAL A 285 -13.53 2.35 12.93
N THR A 286 -14.75 1.79 12.97
CA THR A 286 -15.89 2.43 13.62
C THR A 286 -15.74 2.49 15.13
N GLU A 287 -15.25 1.41 15.78
CA GLU A 287 -14.97 1.36 17.22
C GLU A 287 -13.98 2.45 17.64
N ILE A 288 -12.86 2.62 16.91
CA ILE A 288 -11.88 3.68 17.19
C ILE A 288 -12.50 5.07 17.01
N CYS A 289 -13.41 5.23 16.07
CA CYS A 289 -14.10 6.48 15.79
C CYS A 289 -15.42 6.64 16.58
N ASN A 290 -15.53 6.03 17.76
CA ASN A 290 -16.70 6.12 18.66
C ASN A 290 -18.04 5.70 18.04
N GLY A 291 -18.02 4.63 17.24
CA GLY A 291 -19.22 4.03 16.64
C GLY A 291 -19.84 4.86 15.52
N LYS A 292 -19.10 5.81 14.93
CA LYS A 292 -19.60 6.59 13.79
C LYS A 292 -19.87 5.71 12.58
N GLU A 293 -20.87 6.10 11.80
CA GLU A 293 -21.27 5.38 10.59
C GLU A 293 -20.25 5.60 9.47
N ILE A 294 -20.12 4.58 8.62
CA ILE A 294 -19.28 4.64 7.41
C ILE A 294 -20.03 5.48 6.37
N TYR A 295 -19.31 6.38 5.72
CA TYR A 295 -19.85 7.21 4.65
C TYR A 295 -20.17 6.36 3.41
N GLU A 296 -21.45 6.25 3.07
CA GLU A 296 -21.94 5.42 1.95
C GLU A 296 -21.95 6.16 0.59
N GLY A 297 -21.60 7.45 0.56
CA GLY A 297 -21.69 8.26 -0.66
C GLY A 297 -20.58 8.03 -1.70
N ILE A 298 -19.68 7.07 -1.46
CA ILE A 298 -18.66 6.63 -2.43
C ILE A 298 -18.66 5.10 -2.55
N ASP A 299 -18.38 4.61 -3.76
CA ASP A 299 -18.07 3.19 -3.97
C ASP A 299 -16.65 2.91 -3.46
N PRO A 300 -16.47 1.96 -2.51
CA PRO A 300 -15.19 1.70 -1.89
C PRO A 300 -14.14 1.07 -2.83
N LEU A 301 -14.56 0.45 -3.94
CA LEU A 301 -13.67 -0.18 -4.91
C LEU A 301 -13.22 0.79 -6.01
N ASP A 302 -14.07 1.75 -6.37
CA ASP A 302 -13.80 2.67 -7.49
C ASP A 302 -13.33 4.07 -7.06
N ALA A 303 -13.47 4.45 -5.77
CA ALA A 303 -13.17 5.81 -5.30
C ALA A 303 -11.78 6.32 -5.68
N VAL A 304 -10.75 5.47 -5.58
CA VAL A 304 -9.38 5.80 -5.97
C VAL A 304 -9.30 6.10 -7.48
N LEU A 305 -9.99 5.32 -8.31
CA LEU A 305 -9.98 5.48 -9.76
C LEU A 305 -10.68 6.77 -10.19
N TYR A 306 -11.86 7.07 -9.62
CA TYR A 306 -12.59 8.31 -9.90
C TYR A 306 -11.79 9.54 -9.49
N GLY A 307 -11.18 9.52 -8.30
CA GLY A 307 -10.31 10.59 -7.83
C GLY A 307 -9.11 10.83 -8.73
N ALA A 308 -8.44 9.76 -9.18
CA ALA A 308 -7.29 9.85 -10.08
C ALA A 308 -7.68 10.35 -11.48
N ALA A 309 -8.80 9.88 -12.02
CA ALA A 309 -9.31 10.31 -13.32
C ALA A 309 -9.65 11.82 -13.31
N LEU A 310 -10.30 12.28 -12.25
CA LEU A 310 -10.62 13.68 -12.03
C LEU A 310 -9.35 14.55 -11.92
N ALA A 311 -8.34 14.08 -11.18
CA ALA A 311 -7.06 14.75 -11.06
C ALA A 311 -6.29 14.84 -12.39
N GLY A 312 -6.56 13.93 -13.34
CA GLY A 312 -6.03 13.98 -14.71
C GLY A 312 -6.83 14.90 -15.64
N ALA A 313 -8.14 15.03 -15.42
CA ALA A 313 -9.02 15.89 -16.22
C ALA A 313 -8.92 17.37 -15.84
N HIS A 314 -8.64 17.68 -14.57
CA HIS A 314 -8.60 19.05 -14.04
C HIS A 314 -7.21 19.42 -13.51
N LYS A 315 -6.83 20.69 -13.68
CA LYS A 315 -5.62 21.26 -13.08
C LYS A 315 -5.89 21.63 -11.61
N MET A 316 -6.04 20.61 -10.75
CA MET A 316 -6.46 20.72 -9.34
C MET A 316 -5.37 21.25 -8.38
N ASP A 317 -4.29 21.86 -8.90
CA ASP A 317 -3.14 22.28 -8.07
C ASP A 317 -3.52 23.34 -7.01
N SER A 318 -4.61 24.09 -7.22
CA SER A 318 -5.10 25.10 -6.28
C SER A 318 -6.01 24.57 -5.16
N VAL A 319 -6.46 23.31 -5.23
CA VAL A 319 -7.54 22.77 -4.38
C VAL A 319 -7.00 21.91 -3.24
N THR A 320 -5.80 21.34 -3.37
CA THR A 320 -5.25 20.36 -2.43
C THR A 320 -3.97 20.83 -1.74
N SER A 321 -4.01 21.00 -0.42
CA SER A 321 -2.80 21.15 0.40
C SER A 321 -2.29 19.76 0.79
N GLN A 322 -1.09 19.42 0.33
CA GLN A 322 -0.43 18.14 0.61
C GLN A 322 0.50 18.26 1.83
N VAL A 323 1.00 17.12 2.30
CA VAL A 323 1.96 17.02 3.42
C VAL A 323 3.16 16.14 3.05
N THR A 324 4.28 16.30 3.75
CA THR A 324 5.44 15.39 3.65
C THR A 324 5.09 13.98 4.15
N LEU A 325 5.55 12.94 3.45
CA LEU A 325 5.29 11.54 3.84
C LEU A 325 6.25 11.02 4.91
N HIS A 326 7.47 11.55 4.90
CA HIS A 326 8.54 11.22 5.84
C HIS A 326 9.17 12.53 6.32
N ALA A 327 9.88 12.45 7.44
CA ALA A 327 10.73 13.55 7.85
C ALA A 327 11.94 13.63 6.93
N ILE A 328 12.34 14.86 6.57
CA ILE A 328 13.60 15.13 5.88
C ILE A 328 14.53 15.75 6.90
N GLY A 329 15.71 15.18 7.05
CA GLY A 329 16.68 15.58 8.06
C GLY A 329 18.10 15.29 7.65
N ILE A 330 19.01 15.40 8.60
CA ILE A 330 20.43 15.12 8.38
C ILE A 330 20.95 14.07 9.36
N GLN A 331 22.01 13.38 8.95
CA GLN A 331 22.82 12.57 9.86
C GLN A 331 23.75 13.47 10.65
N CYS A 332 23.62 13.44 11.97
CA CYS A 332 24.48 14.14 12.92
C CYS A 332 25.34 13.13 13.69
N ASP A 333 26.61 13.48 13.94
CA ASP A 333 27.60 12.66 14.66
C ASP A 333 27.77 11.23 14.12
N GLY A 334 27.45 11.01 12.84
CA GLY A 334 27.54 9.71 12.17
C GLY A 334 26.51 8.67 12.60
N VAL A 335 25.65 8.93 13.59
CA VAL A 335 24.71 7.92 14.12
C VAL A 335 23.27 8.45 14.23
N ASN A 336 23.08 9.73 14.54
CA ASN A 336 21.78 10.26 14.90
C ASN A 336 21.10 10.89 13.68
N PHE A 337 19.80 10.65 13.51
CA PHE A 337 18.99 11.41 12.56
C PHE A 337 18.33 12.61 13.25
N VAL A 338 18.54 13.80 12.71
CA VAL A 338 17.93 15.03 13.20
C VAL A 338 16.96 15.57 12.13
N PRO A 339 15.64 15.58 12.38
CA PRO A 339 14.67 16.05 11.42
C PRO A 339 14.74 17.57 11.27
N VAL A 340 14.79 18.05 10.01
CA VAL A 340 14.74 19.48 9.66
C VAL A 340 13.33 19.87 9.20
N ILE A 341 12.70 19.01 8.40
CA ILE A 341 11.29 19.11 8.01
C ILE A 341 10.60 17.86 8.56
N PRO A 342 9.75 17.99 9.60
CA PRO A 342 9.05 16.85 10.16
C PRO A 342 8.12 16.17 9.15
N LYS A 343 7.78 14.90 9.42
CA LYS A 343 6.70 14.18 8.73
C LYS A 343 5.38 14.95 8.86
N ASN A 344 4.50 14.82 7.86
CA ASN A 344 3.20 15.49 7.79
C ASN A 344 3.25 17.02 7.79
N THR A 345 4.38 17.63 7.39
CA THR A 345 4.50 19.09 7.22
C THR A 345 3.83 19.52 5.92
N SER A 346 2.95 20.54 5.98
CA SER A 346 2.24 21.05 4.80
C SER A 346 3.18 21.57 3.71
N LEU A 347 2.89 21.26 2.44
CA LEU A 347 3.68 21.67 1.29
C LEU A 347 3.03 22.83 0.52
N PRO A 348 3.81 23.75 -0.07
CA PRO A 348 5.29 23.83 -0.04
C PRO A 348 5.82 24.30 1.33
N THR A 349 7.02 23.84 1.70
CA THR A 349 7.67 24.21 2.97
C THR A 349 9.19 24.39 2.79
N VAL A 350 9.80 25.12 3.72
CA VAL A 350 11.24 25.29 3.86
C VAL A 350 11.58 25.04 5.32
N GLY A 351 12.62 24.23 5.57
CA GLY A 351 13.14 23.99 6.90
C GLY A 351 14.60 24.44 6.97
N ASP A 352 14.95 25.12 8.05
CA ASP A 352 16.28 25.65 8.31
C ASP A 352 16.82 25.07 9.61
N MET A 353 18.10 24.72 9.64
CA MET A 353 18.78 24.26 10.85
C MET A 353 20.19 24.82 10.92
N VAL A 354 20.59 25.29 12.11
CA VAL A 354 21.93 25.80 12.38
C VAL A 354 22.78 24.68 12.95
N PHE A 355 23.98 24.51 12.41
CA PHE A 355 24.99 23.55 12.89
C PHE A 355 26.32 24.26 13.15
N SER A 356 27.17 23.63 13.96
CA SER A 356 28.51 24.12 14.30
C SER A 356 29.54 23.03 14.03
N THR A 357 30.79 23.43 13.87
CA THR A 357 31.92 22.51 13.80
C THR A 357 32.11 21.79 15.13
N ILE A 358 32.57 20.54 15.04
CA ILE A 358 32.87 19.70 16.21
C ILE A 358 34.33 19.80 16.64
N ASP A 359 35.23 20.14 15.71
CA ASP A 359 36.67 20.24 15.94
C ASP A 359 37.20 21.67 15.69
N ASP A 360 38.25 22.04 16.44
CA ASP A 360 38.98 23.28 16.23
C ASP A 360 39.61 23.31 14.83
N ASN A 361 39.44 24.42 14.12
CA ASN A 361 39.94 24.63 12.74
C ASN A 361 39.35 23.67 11.68
N GLN A 362 38.20 23.05 11.95
CA GLN A 362 37.47 22.29 10.93
C GLN A 362 37.07 23.21 9.76
N THR A 363 37.58 22.91 8.56
CA THR A 363 37.34 23.71 7.34
C THR A 363 36.25 23.14 6.43
N THR A 364 35.81 21.90 6.68
CA THR A 364 34.79 21.20 5.89
C THR A 364 33.76 20.53 6.80
N ALA A 365 32.50 20.50 6.36
CA ALA A 365 31.43 19.73 6.98
C ALA A 365 30.72 18.92 5.89
N SER A 366 30.53 17.62 6.13
CA SER A 366 29.77 16.72 5.25
C SER A 366 28.34 16.64 5.75
N ILE A 367 27.35 16.91 4.89
CA ILE A 367 25.93 16.91 5.28
C ILE A 367 25.23 15.80 4.53
N VAL A 368 25.05 14.66 5.19
CA VAL A 368 24.25 13.57 4.65
C VAL A 368 22.78 13.87 4.92
N VAL A 369 22.01 14.09 3.86
CA VAL A 369 20.56 14.33 3.92
C VAL A 369 19.84 12.99 3.83
N CYS A 370 18.93 12.73 4.77
CA CYS A 370 18.17 11.48 4.84
C CYS A 370 16.65 11.73 4.87
N GLU A 371 15.90 10.75 4.41
CA GLU A 371 14.44 10.63 4.52
C GLU A 371 14.10 9.48 5.47
N GLY A 372 13.32 9.76 6.52
CA GLY A 372 13.14 8.83 7.64
C GLY A 372 11.85 9.04 8.43
N VAL A 373 11.49 8.06 9.27
CA VAL A 373 10.15 8.00 9.87
C VAL A 373 10.07 8.68 11.25
N GLU A 374 11.16 8.74 12.02
CA GLU A 374 11.12 9.22 13.41
C GLU A 374 12.38 9.96 13.90
N GLU A 375 12.17 10.84 14.88
CA GLU A 375 13.21 11.48 15.69
C GLU A 375 13.80 10.43 16.65
N GLY A 376 15.13 10.22 16.64
CA GLY A 376 15.81 9.27 17.53
C GLY A 376 16.10 7.87 16.95
N GLN A 377 15.70 7.58 15.72
CA GLN A 377 16.20 6.40 14.99
C GLN A 377 17.65 6.58 14.54
N LYS A 378 18.37 5.47 14.39
CA LYS A 378 19.72 5.49 13.82
C LYS A 378 19.65 5.92 12.36
N ALA A 379 20.54 6.81 11.96
CA ALA A 379 20.59 7.33 10.59
C ALA A 379 20.77 6.23 9.52
N GLU A 380 21.34 5.08 9.90
CA GLU A 380 21.51 3.89 9.05
C GLU A 380 20.18 3.24 8.63
N GLU A 381 19.09 3.48 9.38
CA GLU A 381 17.76 2.93 9.08
C GLU A 381 16.98 3.84 8.11
N ASN A 382 17.51 5.03 7.81
CA ASN A 382 16.88 6.02 6.95
C ASN A 382 17.43 5.96 5.51
N ASN A 383 16.62 6.47 4.58
CA ASN A 383 16.98 6.48 3.17
C ASN A 383 17.86 7.71 2.86
N VAL A 384 19.11 7.49 2.47
CA VAL A 384 20.04 8.58 2.10
C VAL A 384 19.61 9.21 0.78
N LEU A 385 19.38 10.53 0.81
CA LEU A 385 19.02 11.33 -0.36
C LEU A 385 20.23 11.93 -1.07
N GLY A 386 21.31 12.22 -0.33
CA GLY A 386 22.55 12.82 -0.83
C GLY A 386 23.54 13.14 0.28
N ASN A 387 24.78 13.47 -0.09
CA ASN A 387 25.86 13.93 0.80
C ASN A 387 26.56 15.15 0.19
#